data_AF-A0A9X1NAU6-F1
#
_entry.id   AF-A0A9X1NAU6-F1
#
_cell.length_a   1.000
_cell.length_b   1.000
_cell.length_c   1.000
_cell.angle_alpha   90.00
_cell.angle_beta   90.00
_cell.angle_gamma   90.00
#
_symmetry.space_group_name_H-M   'P 1'
#
loop_
_entity.id
_entity.type
_entity.pdbx_description
1 polymer ?
#
loop_
_entity_poly.entity_id
_entity_poly.type
_entity_poly.pdbx_seq_one_letter_code
_entity_poly.pdbx_strand_id
1 'polypeptide(L)'
;MNRFNEPADRRRAPARPTRHARVPHRPNGHSRSAPLGFARSLFDTPVTVFPNERLVMRVFRAIATAALAAGLTTGSLVATTESAQAAPSPRTACSGLADCRIVKQIDVDGDGAKDEVGVRQSSRTSLQFRVLTARKRLLVKRMRIERGVGQGAYFGAARIDGVRGAELVYAYAVGANTVWYKTLTYRQGRLVLVKSPLSEVYFPGQWPLGSSYGLFSGVTRKVKNGNVSVTFHDGVRDHAGDRGWDIVSTTYVWRKKTGGWEQQSVRSLHTRSEKKVSAHYQGWHVPGLPKG
;
A
#
# COMPACT_ATOMS: atom_id res chain seq x y z
N MET A 1 -19.62 -48.35 38.75
CA MET A 1 -21.08 -48.47 39.02
C MET A 1 -21.82 -47.60 38.01
N ASN A 2 -22.86 -48.19 37.39
CA ASN A 2 -23.81 -47.67 36.36
C ASN A 2 -23.23 -47.46 34.94
N ARG A 3 -23.34 -48.42 34.00
CA ARG A 3 -24.50 -48.96 33.23
C ARG A 3 -25.15 -47.92 32.29
N PHE A 4 -24.87 -48.03 30.98
CA PHE A 4 -25.73 -48.59 29.91
C PHE A 4 -26.91 -47.67 29.51
N ASN A 5 -26.89 -47.16 28.27
CA ASN A 5 -27.93 -47.41 27.25
C ASN A 5 -27.69 -46.56 25.98
N GLU A 6 -27.30 -47.25 24.90
CA GLU A 6 -27.79 -46.96 23.55
C GLU A 6 -29.25 -47.46 23.46
N PRO A 7 -30.10 -46.87 22.61
CA PRO A 7 -30.37 -47.59 21.37
C PRO A 7 -30.62 -46.71 20.13
N ALA A 8 -30.60 -47.45 19.02
CA ALA A 8 -30.76 -47.09 17.62
C ALA A 8 -32.08 -46.41 17.20
N ASP A 9 -32.05 -45.99 15.93
CA ASP A 9 -33.12 -46.03 14.95
C ASP A 9 -33.97 -44.75 14.76
N ARG A 10 -33.84 -44.13 13.59
CA ARG A 10 -34.91 -44.10 12.57
C ARG A 10 -34.53 -43.32 11.32
N ARG A 11 -34.64 -44.04 10.20
CA ARG A 11 -34.72 -43.53 8.83
C ARG A 11 -35.82 -42.45 8.71
N ARG A 12 -35.55 -41.37 7.96
CA ARG A 12 -36.56 -40.65 7.16
C ARG A 12 -35.89 -39.80 6.09
N ALA A 13 -36.00 -40.25 4.85
CA ALA A 13 -35.84 -39.40 3.67
C ALA A 13 -37.09 -38.53 3.49
N PRO A 14 -36.95 -37.30 2.97
CA PRO A 14 -38.06 -36.66 2.27
C PRO A 14 -37.75 -36.36 0.80
N ALA A 15 -38.63 -36.92 -0.03
CA ALA A 15 -39.34 -36.32 -1.16
C ALA A 15 -38.57 -35.53 -2.25
N ARG A 16 -38.57 -36.14 -3.43
CA ARG A 16 -38.52 -35.51 -4.77
C ARG A 16 -39.57 -34.40 -4.92
N PRO A 17 -39.23 -33.22 -5.46
CA PRO A 17 -40.20 -32.36 -6.10
C PRO A 17 -40.43 -32.73 -7.58
N THR A 18 -41.68 -32.54 -7.94
CA THR A 18 -42.43 -32.85 -9.15
C THR A 18 -41.95 -32.15 -10.43
N ARG A 19 -42.02 -32.90 -11.54
CA ARG A 19 -42.09 -32.37 -12.91
C ARG A 19 -43.27 -31.40 -13.03
N HIS A 20 -43.01 -30.18 -13.47
CA HIS A 20 -44.05 -29.30 -14.02
C HIS A 20 -43.98 -29.26 -15.55
N ALA A 21 -45.17 -29.09 -16.11
CA ALA A 21 -45.59 -29.43 -17.44
C ALA A 21 -44.98 -28.56 -18.55
N ARG A 22 -44.89 -29.18 -19.75
CA ARG A 22 -44.79 -28.50 -21.04
C ARG A 22 -45.98 -27.56 -21.21
N VAL A 23 -45.69 -26.32 -21.58
CA VAL A 23 -46.65 -25.37 -22.17
C VAL A 23 -46.24 -25.18 -23.64
N PRO A 24 -47.19 -25.13 -24.59
CA PRO A 24 -46.90 -25.30 -26.01
C PRO A 24 -46.41 -24.03 -26.70
N HIS A 25 -45.71 -24.27 -27.81
CA HIS A 25 -45.33 -23.31 -28.85
C HIS A 25 -46.46 -22.39 -29.28
N ARG A 26 -46.14 -21.10 -29.43
CA ARG A 26 -46.78 -20.20 -30.42
C ARG A 26 -45.69 -19.54 -31.29
N PRO A 27 -45.88 -19.44 -32.61
CA PRO A 27 -44.89 -18.92 -33.54
C PRO A 27 -45.06 -17.42 -33.84
N ASN A 28 -43.96 -16.85 -34.35
CA ASN A 28 -43.84 -15.70 -35.24
C ASN A 28 -44.31 -14.31 -34.77
N GLY A 29 -43.32 -13.46 -34.47
CA GLY A 29 -43.43 -12.00 -34.53
C GLY A 29 -42.09 -11.42 -34.97
N HIS A 30 -42.05 -10.87 -36.17
CA HIS A 30 -40.90 -10.21 -36.78
C HIS A 30 -40.27 -9.15 -35.85
N SER A 31 -38.97 -9.28 -35.58
CA SER A 31 -38.16 -8.15 -35.13
C SER A 31 -36.93 -8.03 -36.02
N ARG A 32 -36.83 -6.84 -36.61
CA ARG A 32 -35.85 -6.43 -37.60
C ARG A 32 -34.44 -6.55 -37.02
N SER A 33 -33.58 -7.25 -37.74
CA SER A 33 -32.13 -7.26 -37.57
C SER A 33 -31.57 -5.85 -37.80
N ALA A 34 -31.13 -5.20 -36.72
CA ALA A 34 -30.15 -4.13 -36.79
C ALA A 34 -28.75 -4.76 -36.72
N PRO A 35 -27.79 -4.35 -37.56
CA PRO A 35 -26.44 -4.89 -37.50
C PRO A 35 -25.73 -4.38 -36.24
N LEU A 36 -25.32 -5.32 -35.39
CA LEU A 36 -24.38 -5.07 -34.31
C LEU A 36 -23.03 -4.70 -34.93
N GLY A 37 -22.74 -3.40 -34.94
CA GLY A 37 -21.42 -2.87 -35.21
C GLY A 37 -20.43 -3.40 -34.17
N PHE A 38 -19.40 -4.08 -34.65
CA PHE A 38 -18.21 -4.45 -33.90
C PHE A 38 -17.66 -3.23 -33.14
N ALA A 39 -17.67 -3.30 -31.81
CA ALA A 39 -16.89 -2.40 -30.97
C ALA A 39 -15.40 -2.70 -31.19
N ARG A 40 -14.77 -1.92 -32.07
CA ARG A 40 -13.33 -1.87 -32.25
C ARG A 40 -12.66 -1.38 -30.96
N SER A 41 -11.61 -2.10 -30.57
CA SER A 41 -10.43 -1.70 -29.80
C SER A 41 -10.45 -0.29 -29.20
N LEU A 42 -10.58 -0.19 -27.88
CA LEU A 42 -10.40 1.04 -27.09
C LEU A 42 -8.95 1.22 -26.59
N PHE A 43 -7.96 0.55 -27.19
CA PHE A 43 -6.56 0.61 -26.74
C PHE A 43 -5.57 1.29 -27.71
N ASP A 44 -6.03 1.90 -28.79
CA ASP A 44 -5.18 2.66 -29.72
C ASP A 44 -5.41 4.17 -29.62
N THR A 45 -5.02 4.78 -28.50
CA THR A 45 -4.74 6.22 -28.49
C THR A 45 -3.23 6.44 -28.38
N PRO A 46 -2.58 7.03 -29.40
CA PRO A 46 -1.17 7.38 -29.33
C PRO A 46 -0.98 8.48 -28.27
N VAL A 47 -0.18 8.18 -27.25
CA VAL A 47 0.26 9.14 -26.23
C VAL A 47 1.14 10.19 -26.90
N THR A 48 0.65 11.42 -27.00
CA THR A 48 1.45 12.58 -27.39
C THR A 48 2.44 12.93 -26.28
N VAL A 49 3.72 12.70 -26.57
CA VAL A 49 4.85 13.10 -25.72
C VAL A 49 5.05 14.61 -25.88
N PHE A 50 4.80 15.38 -24.82
CA PHE A 50 5.18 16.79 -24.75
C PHE A 50 6.67 16.93 -24.37
N PRO A 51 7.49 17.68 -25.14
CA PRO A 51 8.85 18.00 -24.73
C PRO A 51 8.83 19.17 -23.72
N ASN A 52 9.20 18.91 -22.47
CA ASN A 52 9.44 19.97 -21.49
C ASN A 52 10.88 20.51 -21.64
N GLU A 53 10.95 21.78 -21.98
CA GLU A 53 12.16 22.57 -22.11
C GLU A 53 12.93 22.68 -20.78
N ARG A 54 14.27 22.70 -20.92
CA ARG A 54 15.22 22.86 -19.82
C ARG A 54 15.39 24.34 -19.49
N LEU A 55 14.98 24.76 -18.30
CA LEU A 55 15.52 25.99 -17.69
C LEU A 55 16.57 25.61 -16.65
N VAL A 56 17.84 25.82 -17.01
CA VAL A 56 18.98 25.71 -16.09
C VAL A 56 19.21 27.08 -15.47
N MET A 57 18.99 27.21 -14.17
CA MET A 57 19.42 28.38 -13.41
C MET A 57 20.00 27.89 -12.07
N ARG A 58 21.31 28.02 -11.90
CA ARG A 58 21.97 27.95 -10.59
C ARG A 58 23.04 29.04 -10.54
N VAL A 59 22.78 30.04 -9.71
CA VAL A 59 23.68 31.11 -9.31
C VAL A 59 24.23 30.77 -7.92
N PHE A 60 25.53 31.05 -7.77
CA PHE A 60 26.46 31.07 -6.64
C PHE A 60 25.91 31.18 -5.19
N ARG A 61 26.64 30.60 -4.22
CA ARG A 61 27.57 31.36 -3.34
C ARG A 61 28.26 30.51 -2.25
N ALA A 62 29.39 31.09 -1.82
CA ALA A 62 30.47 30.62 -0.96
C ALA A 62 30.06 30.22 0.47
N ILE A 63 30.88 29.37 1.10
CA ILE A 63 30.87 29.10 2.53
C ILE A 63 32.10 29.74 3.15
N ALA A 64 31.87 30.66 4.09
CA ALA A 64 32.86 31.26 4.96
C ALA A 64 33.17 30.32 6.14
N THR A 65 34.46 30.12 6.40
CA THR A 65 35.01 29.44 7.58
C THR A 65 35.11 30.43 8.74
N ALA A 66 34.49 30.11 9.88
CA ALA A 66 34.72 30.81 11.14
C ALA A 66 35.28 29.83 12.17
N ALA A 67 36.45 30.17 12.71
CA ALA A 67 37.11 29.50 13.81
C ALA A 67 36.45 29.91 15.15
N LEU A 68 36.36 29.00 16.11
CA LEU A 68 35.97 29.33 17.48
C LEU A 68 37.02 28.81 18.47
N ALA A 69 37.51 29.74 19.29
CA ALA A 69 38.51 29.54 20.33
C ALA A 69 37.90 28.88 21.58
N ALA A 70 38.70 28.03 22.23
CA ALA A 70 38.38 27.40 23.50
C ALA A 70 38.94 28.24 24.67
N GLY A 71 38.05 28.70 25.55
CA GLY A 71 38.40 29.28 26.85
C GLY A 71 38.23 28.22 27.95
N LEU A 72 39.31 27.93 28.67
CA LEU A 72 39.33 27.09 29.86
C LEU A 72 38.94 27.91 31.08
N THR A 73 37.83 27.56 31.74
CA THR A 73 37.48 28.08 33.07
C THR A 73 37.40 26.92 34.07
N THR A 74 38.31 26.96 35.04
CA THR A 74 38.33 26.10 36.23
C THR A 74 37.33 26.63 37.26
N GLY A 75 36.26 25.89 37.51
CA GLY A 75 35.22 26.22 38.51
C GLY A 75 35.10 25.14 39.58
N SER A 76 35.12 25.58 40.84
CA SER A 76 35.09 24.79 42.08
C SER A 76 33.80 23.98 42.25
N LEU A 77 33.94 22.74 42.73
CA LEU A 77 32.86 21.80 43.03
C LEU A 77 32.19 22.15 44.36
N VAL A 78 30.93 22.59 44.32
CA VAL A 78 30.04 22.66 45.47
C VAL A 78 29.11 21.45 45.41
N ALA A 79 29.20 20.55 46.39
CA ALA A 79 28.36 19.37 46.47
C ALA A 79 26.96 19.76 46.93
N THR A 80 26.05 19.98 45.99
CA THR A 80 24.61 20.10 46.28
C THR A 80 23.98 18.71 46.32
N THR A 81 23.41 18.35 47.47
CA THR A 81 22.52 17.19 47.61
C THR A 81 21.28 17.39 46.73
N GLU A 82 21.29 16.73 45.58
CA GLU A 82 20.24 16.79 44.56
C GLU A 82 19.05 15.93 45.02
N SER A 83 17.94 16.59 45.37
CA SER A 83 16.66 15.93 45.59
C SER A 83 16.29 15.16 44.32
N ALA A 84 16.15 13.83 44.44
CA ALA A 84 15.82 12.95 43.33
C ALA A 84 14.45 13.33 42.71
N GLN A 85 14.47 14.24 41.73
CA GLN A 85 13.35 14.51 40.87
C GLN A 85 13.09 13.25 40.05
N ALA A 86 11.87 12.70 40.19
CA ALA A 86 11.42 11.57 39.40
C ALA A 86 11.72 11.86 37.92
N ALA A 87 12.54 11.01 37.31
CA ALA A 87 12.94 11.17 35.92
C ALA A 87 11.67 11.28 35.06
N PRO A 88 11.56 12.31 34.18
CA PRO A 88 10.40 12.44 33.33
C PRO A 88 10.22 11.16 32.51
N SER A 89 9.01 10.59 32.56
CA SER A 89 8.69 9.35 31.85
C SER A 89 9.14 9.44 30.38
N PRO A 90 9.73 8.37 29.81
CA PRO A 90 10.22 8.40 28.44
C PRO A 90 9.13 8.85 27.47
N ARG A 91 9.40 9.94 26.74
CA ARG A 91 8.50 10.40 25.68
C ARG A 91 8.49 9.37 24.55
N THR A 92 7.31 8.86 24.22
CA THR A 92 7.05 7.96 23.08
C THR A 92 6.32 8.70 21.98
N ALA A 93 6.21 8.08 20.79
CA ALA A 93 5.38 8.64 19.72
C ALA A 93 3.90 8.83 20.13
N CYS A 94 3.41 8.08 21.12
CA CYS A 94 2.02 8.13 21.60
C CYS A 94 1.81 8.87 22.92
N SER A 95 2.85 9.46 23.52
CA SER A 95 2.71 10.23 24.77
C SER A 95 1.60 11.28 24.70
N GLY A 96 0.72 11.28 25.71
CA GLY A 96 -0.38 12.23 25.88
C GLY A 96 -1.60 11.99 24.98
N LEU A 97 -1.66 10.87 24.23
CA LEU A 97 -2.80 10.58 23.35
C LEU A 97 -3.44 9.23 23.68
N ALA A 98 -4.72 9.29 24.09
CA ALA A 98 -5.59 8.11 24.15
C ALA A 98 -5.74 7.47 22.75
N ASP A 99 -5.88 6.14 22.75
CA ASP A 99 -6.06 5.30 21.55
C ASP A 99 -4.94 5.42 20.51
N CYS A 100 -3.78 5.94 20.91
CA CYS A 100 -2.56 5.87 20.12
C CYS A 100 -1.79 4.61 20.47
N ARG A 101 -1.47 3.81 19.45
CA ARG A 101 -0.66 2.59 19.60
C ARG A 101 0.65 2.72 18.85
N ILE A 102 1.76 2.31 19.46
CA ILE A 102 3.03 2.12 18.75
C ILE A 102 2.89 0.88 17.86
N VAL A 103 2.96 1.04 16.55
CA VAL A 103 2.75 -0.03 15.57
C VAL A 103 4.06 -0.57 14.98
N LYS A 104 5.14 0.21 15.04
CA LYS A 104 6.43 -0.18 14.46
C LYS A 104 7.58 0.61 15.07
N GLN A 105 8.76 0.01 15.07
CA GLN A 105 10.04 0.71 15.22
C GLN A 105 10.86 0.52 13.94
N ILE A 106 11.07 1.59 13.18
CA ILE A 106 11.77 1.55 11.89
C ILE A 106 12.33 2.94 11.55
N ASP A 107 13.47 2.98 10.86
CA ASP A 107 14.07 4.20 10.31
C ASP A 107 13.15 4.81 9.24
N VAL A 108 12.39 5.85 9.59
CA VAL A 108 11.46 6.56 8.69
C VAL A 108 12.13 7.77 8.09
N ASP A 109 12.97 8.48 8.84
CA ASP A 109 13.62 9.72 8.38
C ASP A 109 14.92 9.51 7.58
N GLY A 110 15.43 8.27 7.55
CA GLY A 110 16.55 7.84 6.73
C GLY A 110 17.92 8.08 7.35
N ASP A 111 17.98 8.37 8.66
CA ASP A 111 19.23 8.59 9.38
C ASP A 111 19.89 7.29 9.90
N GLY A 112 19.21 6.16 9.75
CA GLY A 112 19.70 4.83 10.08
C GLY A 112 19.39 4.37 11.51
N ALA A 113 18.87 5.25 12.37
CA ALA A 113 18.35 4.88 13.67
C ALA A 113 16.86 4.51 13.58
N LYS A 114 16.36 3.69 14.51
CA LYS A 114 14.95 3.32 14.54
C LYS A 114 14.11 4.47 15.11
N ASP A 115 13.06 4.84 14.40
CA ASP A 115 12.03 5.76 14.86
C ASP A 115 10.84 4.98 15.45
N GLU A 116 10.13 5.58 16.40
CA GLU A 116 8.87 5.03 16.89
C GLU A 116 7.71 5.52 16.03
N VAL A 117 6.92 4.59 15.48
CA VAL A 117 5.73 4.90 14.69
C VAL A 117 4.50 4.62 15.53
N GLY A 118 3.78 5.68 15.90
CA GLY A 118 2.47 5.67 16.53
C GLY A 118 1.35 5.89 15.51
N VAL A 119 0.23 5.22 15.72
CA VAL A 119 -1.00 5.43 14.95
C VAL A 119 -2.16 5.63 15.90
N ARG A 120 -2.98 6.65 15.61
CA ARG A 120 -4.27 6.88 16.26
C ARG A 120 -5.35 6.97 15.19
N GLN A 121 -6.38 6.15 15.31
CA GLN A 121 -7.54 6.20 14.42
C GLN A 121 -8.76 6.69 15.20
N SER A 122 -9.01 7.99 15.17
CA SER A 122 -10.04 8.62 16.02
C SER A 122 -11.47 8.42 15.50
N SER A 123 -11.63 7.96 14.26
CA SER A 123 -12.93 7.58 13.69
C SER A 123 -12.73 6.60 12.52
N ARG A 124 -13.82 6.12 11.94
CA ARG A 124 -13.79 5.29 10.71
C ARG A 124 -13.21 6.02 9.49
N THR A 125 -13.00 7.33 9.55
CA THR A 125 -12.51 8.17 8.44
C THR A 125 -11.31 9.04 8.80
N SER A 126 -10.84 9.00 10.05
CA SER A 126 -9.75 9.84 10.55
C SER A 126 -8.59 9.01 11.07
N LEU A 127 -7.44 9.15 10.41
CA LEU A 127 -6.20 8.46 10.76
C LEU A 127 -5.11 9.49 11.05
N GLN A 128 -4.36 9.29 12.12
CA GLN A 128 -3.20 10.09 12.46
C GLN A 128 -1.96 9.20 12.62
N PHE A 129 -0.92 9.54 11.86
CA PHE A 129 0.43 9.03 12.06
C PHE A 129 1.23 9.97 12.95
N ARG A 130 2.01 9.38 13.85
CA ARG A 130 2.98 10.06 14.70
C ARG A 130 4.30 9.33 14.58
N VAL A 131 5.37 10.02 14.26
CA VAL A 131 6.70 9.43 14.16
C VAL A 131 7.61 10.20 15.11
N LEU A 132 8.05 9.56 16.18
CA LEU A 132 9.07 10.12 17.07
C LEU A 132 10.42 9.63 16.56
N THR A 133 11.20 10.55 16.00
CA THR A 133 12.51 10.19 15.46
C THR A 133 13.50 9.87 16.58
N ALA A 134 14.57 9.15 16.27
CA ALA A 134 15.64 8.87 17.23
C ALA A 134 16.21 10.16 17.88
N ARG A 135 16.22 11.26 17.11
CA ARG A 135 16.60 12.62 17.57
C ARG A 135 15.50 13.36 18.33
N LYS A 136 14.49 12.63 18.83
CA LYS A 136 13.38 13.11 19.65
C LYS A 136 12.48 14.16 18.99
N ARG A 137 12.51 14.26 17.66
CA ARG A 137 11.57 15.12 16.92
C ARG A 137 10.28 14.35 16.66
N LEU A 138 9.15 14.94 17.03
CA LEU A 138 7.84 14.36 16.77
C LEU A 138 7.26 14.91 15.46
N LEU A 139 7.06 14.03 14.48
CA LEU A 139 6.37 14.31 13.24
C LEU A 139 4.91 13.84 13.35
N VAL A 140 3.97 14.64 12.86
CA VAL A 140 2.53 14.30 12.91
C VAL A 140 1.90 14.51 11.54
N LYS A 141 1.13 13.53 11.08
CA LYS A 141 0.33 13.64 9.86
C LYS A 141 -1.08 13.13 10.12
N ARG A 142 -2.07 14.00 9.90
CA ARG A 142 -3.49 13.63 9.88
C ARG A 142 -3.90 13.35 8.44
N MET A 143 -4.69 12.30 8.27
CA MET A 143 -5.16 11.79 6.99
C MET A 143 -6.66 11.48 7.11
N ARG A 144 -7.36 11.65 6.01
CA ARG A 144 -8.68 11.07 5.82
C ARG A 144 -8.55 9.72 5.13
N ILE A 145 -9.32 8.75 5.60
CA ILE A 145 -9.58 7.49 4.89
C ILE A 145 -11.04 7.48 4.42
N GLU A 146 -11.29 6.85 3.29
CA GLU A 146 -12.62 6.72 2.71
C GLU A 146 -13.41 5.58 3.35
N ARG A 147 -14.69 5.49 2.98
CA ARG A 147 -15.60 4.46 3.45
C ARG A 147 -15.06 3.06 3.10
N GLY A 148 -15.34 2.09 3.97
CA GLY A 148 -15.05 0.67 3.75
C GLY A 148 -13.83 0.13 4.49
N VAL A 149 -12.88 0.98 4.90
CA VAL A 149 -11.65 0.52 5.60
C VAL A 149 -11.94 -0.01 7.01
N GLY A 150 -12.88 0.59 7.74
CA GLY A 150 -13.17 0.21 9.13
C GLY A 150 -12.05 0.65 10.09
N GLN A 151 -11.86 -0.09 11.19
CA GLN A 151 -10.78 0.13 12.15
C GLN A 151 -9.51 -0.60 11.70
N GLY A 152 -8.33 -0.03 11.97
CA GLY A 152 -7.06 -0.68 11.66
C GLY A 152 -6.52 -0.34 10.27
N ALA A 153 -6.66 0.91 9.83
CA ALA A 153 -6.20 1.35 8.50
C ALA A 153 -4.67 1.22 8.29
N TYR A 154 -3.87 1.18 9.37
CA TYR A 154 -2.43 0.95 9.25
C TYR A 154 -2.15 -0.45 8.69
N PHE A 155 -1.43 -0.50 7.56
CA PHE A 155 -1.12 -1.76 6.89
C PHE A 155 0.31 -2.23 7.18
N GLY A 156 1.29 -1.32 7.19
CA GLY A 156 2.68 -1.68 7.44
C GLY A 156 3.65 -0.55 7.21
N ALA A 157 4.94 -0.86 7.32
CA ALA A 157 6.02 0.05 6.96
C ALA A 157 7.11 -0.71 6.23
N ALA A 158 7.56 -0.19 5.10
CA ALA A 158 8.55 -0.82 4.24
C ALA A 158 9.34 0.25 3.51
N ARG A 159 10.54 -0.11 3.04
CA ARG A 159 11.28 0.71 2.07
C ARG A 159 10.73 0.37 0.70
N ILE A 160 9.97 1.29 0.11
CA ILE A 160 9.26 1.17 -1.15
C ILE A 160 9.98 1.98 -2.21
N ASP A 161 10.16 3.28 -1.97
CA ASP A 161 10.83 4.15 -2.92
C ASP A 161 12.36 4.05 -2.77
N GLY A 162 13.08 4.65 -3.73
CA GLY A 162 14.55 4.57 -3.79
C GLY A 162 15.28 5.50 -2.83
N VAL A 163 14.59 6.23 -1.98
CA VAL A 163 15.17 7.18 -1.03
C VAL A 163 15.40 6.48 0.32
N ARG A 164 16.28 7.06 1.13
CA ARG A 164 16.49 6.57 2.51
C ARG A 164 15.24 6.84 3.36
N GLY A 165 15.04 6.00 4.36
CA GLY A 165 13.85 5.97 5.20
C GLY A 165 12.78 5.01 4.67
N ALA A 166 11.98 4.46 5.58
CA ALA A 166 10.84 3.62 5.26
C ALA A 166 9.56 4.45 5.08
N GLU A 167 8.71 4.01 4.17
CA GLU A 167 7.36 4.52 3.97
C GLU A 167 6.36 3.81 4.88
N LEU A 168 5.32 4.55 5.28
CA LEU A 168 4.20 4.06 6.06
C LEU A 168 3.02 3.82 5.11
N VAL A 169 2.51 2.59 5.09
CA VAL A 169 1.42 2.16 4.22
C VAL A 169 0.12 2.07 5.02
N TYR A 170 -0.96 2.60 4.46
CA TYR A 170 -2.29 2.48 5.05
C TYR A 170 -3.34 2.22 3.98
N ALA A 171 -4.37 1.46 4.35
CA ALA A 171 -5.57 1.30 3.56
C ALA A 171 -6.33 2.64 3.54
N TYR A 172 -6.52 3.19 2.35
CA TYR A 172 -7.21 4.45 2.12
C TYR A 172 -8.69 4.23 1.78
N ALA A 173 -9.01 3.24 0.95
CA ALA A 173 -10.39 2.90 0.58
C ALA A 173 -10.51 1.39 0.39
N VAL A 174 -11.72 0.86 0.54
CA VAL A 174 -12.05 -0.55 0.26
C VAL A 174 -13.32 -0.60 -0.59
N GLY A 175 -13.24 -1.33 -1.69
CA GLY A 175 -14.35 -1.64 -2.60
C GLY A 175 -14.66 -3.13 -2.57
N ALA A 176 -15.51 -3.60 -3.48
CA ALA A 176 -16.01 -4.97 -3.47
C ALA A 176 -14.89 -6.03 -3.44
N ASN A 177 -13.82 -5.84 -4.23
CA ASN A 177 -12.70 -6.78 -4.33
C ASN A 177 -11.33 -6.09 -4.32
N THR A 178 -11.28 -4.79 -4.05
CA THR A 178 -10.06 -3.98 -4.16
C THR A 178 -9.87 -3.13 -2.92
N VAL A 179 -8.67 -3.15 -2.36
CA VAL A 179 -8.19 -2.22 -1.35
C VAL A 179 -7.25 -1.24 -2.02
N TRP A 180 -7.53 0.06 -1.87
CA TRP A 180 -6.62 1.10 -2.32
C TRP A 180 -5.76 1.54 -1.14
N TYR A 181 -4.44 1.43 -1.29
CA TYR A 181 -3.49 1.89 -0.28
C TYR A 181 -2.89 3.24 -0.66
N LYS A 182 -2.42 3.97 0.34
CA LYS A 182 -1.59 5.16 0.20
C LYS A 182 -0.33 5.02 1.03
N THR A 183 0.71 5.76 0.62
CA THR A 183 2.06 5.68 1.19
C THR A 183 2.50 7.05 1.69
N LEU A 184 2.86 7.15 2.96
CA LEU A 184 3.52 8.32 3.55
C LEU A 184 5.02 8.10 3.64
N THR A 185 5.80 9.13 3.41
CA THR A 185 7.26 9.11 3.55
C THR A 185 7.74 10.38 4.23
N TYR A 186 8.96 10.37 4.75
CA TYR A 186 9.61 11.57 5.25
C TYR A 186 10.38 12.31 4.15
N ARG A 187 10.03 13.57 3.88
CA ARG A 187 10.79 14.47 2.99
C ARG A 187 10.82 15.86 3.58
N GLN A 188 11.97 16.52 3.48
CA GLN A 188 12.10 17.94 3.83
C GLN A 188 11.54 18.27 5.23
N GLY A 189 11.85 17.45 6.23
CA GLY A 189 11.42 17.73 7.61
C GLY A 189 10.00 17.29 7.97
N ARG A 190 9.22 16.71 7.04
CA ARG A 190 7.81 16.37 7.27
C ARG A 190 7.37 15.07 6.60
N LEU A 191 6.23 14.54 7.04
CA LEU A 191 5.57 13.42 6.39
C LEU A 191 4.73 13.90 5.18
N VAL A 192 5.00 13.34 4.01
CA VAL A 192 4.35 13.64 2.73
C VAL A 192 3.84 12.37 2.06
N LEU A 193 2.85 12.50 1.19
CA LEU A 193 2.37 11.36 0.38
C LEU A 193 3.33 11.10 -0.78
N VAL A 194 3.69 9.83 -0.98
CA VAL A 194 4.34 9.36 -2.21
C VAL A 194 3.25 8.92 -3.18
N LYS A 195 3.34 9.37 -4.44
CA LYS A 195 2.45 8.91 -5.49
C LYS A 195 2.82 7.48 -5.90
N SER A 196 1.82 6.61 -6.00
CA SER A 196 1.94 5.34 -6.71
C SER A 196 2.39 5.56 -8.16
N PRO A 197 3.18 4.64 -8.76
CA PRO A 197 3.53 4.71 -10.18
C PRO A 197 2.33 4.65 -11.11
N LEU A 198 1.20 4.11 -10.65
CA LEU A 198 -0.06 4.00 -11.39
C LEU A 198 -0.89 5.29 -11.35
N SER A 199 -0.31 6.42 -10.94
CA SER A 199 -1.06 7.65 -10.72
C SER A 199 -1.47 8.35 -12.01
N GLU A 200 -2.25 7.70 -12.87
CA GLU A 200 -2.91 8.34 -14.01
C GLU A 200 -4.38 7.92 -14.12
N VAL A 201 -5.19 8.93 -14.46
CA VAL A 201 -6.65 8.97 -14.72
C VAL A 201 -7.59 8.61 -13.56
N TYR A 202 -7.52 7.43 -12.94
CA TYR A 202 -8.65 6.97 -12.09
C TYR A 202 -8.42 7.06 -10.58
N PHE A 203 -7.18 6.87 -10.09
CA PHE A 203 -6.90 6.86 -8.64
C PHE A 203 -5.54 7.52 -8.32
N PRO A 204 -5.44 8.86 -8.37
CA PRO A 204 -4.16 9.56 -8.24
C PRO A 204 -3.48 9.23 -6.90
N GLY A 205 -2.28 8.66 -7.01
CA GLY A 205 -1.41 8.35 -5.87
C GLY A 205 -1.82 7.14 -5.03
N GLN A 206 -2.67 6.26 -5.56
CA GLN A 206 -3.15 5.07 -4.84
C GLN A 206 -2.55 3.78 -5.40
N TRP A 207 -2.39 2.79 -4.53
CA TRP A 207 -1.97 1.44 -4.87
C TRP A 207 -3.21 0.54 -4.82
N PRO A 208 -3.93 0.33 -5.94
CA PRO A 208 -5.03 -0.61 -5.98
C PRO A 208 -4.46 -2.03 -5.89
N LEU A 209 -4.84 -2.78 -4.87
CA LEU A 209 -4.60 -4.22 -4.81
C LEU A 209 -5.89 -4.92 -4.51
N GLY A 210 -6.16 -5.97 -5.27
CA GLY A 210 -7.42 -6.69 -5.18
C GLY A 210 -7.29 -8.09 -5.70
N SER A 211 -8.26 -8.90 -5.33
CA SER A 211 -8.43 -10.23 -5.90
C SER A 211 -9.90 -10.57 -5.92
N SER A 212 -10.31 -11.16 -7.01
CA SER A 212 -11.61 -11.79 -7.22
C SER A 212 -11.39 -13.09 -7.97
N TYR A 213 -12.46 -13.81 -8.28
CA TYR A 213 -12.38 -15.05 -9.04
C TYR A 213 -11.67 -14.90 -10.40
N GLY A 214 -11.88 -13.77 -11.10
CA GLY A 214 -11.39 -13.54 -12.46
C GLY A 214 -10.34 -12.46 -12.61
N LEU A 215 -9.98 -11.75 -11.53
CA LEU A 215 -9.08 -10.61 -11.57
C LEU A 215 -8.19 -10.61 -10.33
N PHE A 216 -6.91 -10.29 -10.49
CA PHE A 216 -6.05 -9.95 -9.36
C PHE A 216 -5.15 -8.76 -9.69
N SER A 217 -4.66 -8.10 -8.64
CA SER A 217 -3.55 -7.16 -8.73
C SER A 217 -2.55 -7.37 -7.59
N GLY A 218 -1.30 -7.02 -7.85
CA GLY A 218 -0.24 -7.08 -6.85
C GLY A 218 0.99 -6.28 -7.21
N VAL A 219 1.90 -6.16 -6.26
CA VAL A 219 3.09 -5.32 -6.32
C VAL A 219 4.29 -6.11 -5.84
N THR A 220 5.31 -6.23 -6.67
CA THR A 220 6.63 -6.74 -6.26
C THR A 220 7.65 -5.60 -6.22
N ARG A 221 8.61 -5.69 -5.30
CA ARG A 221 9.75 -4.75 -5.23
C ARG A 221 11.07 -5.49 -5.43
N LYS A 222 11.97 -4.89 -6.19
CA LYS A 222 13.35 -5.35 -6.37
C LYS A 222 14.35 -4.22 -6.16
N VAL A 223 15.52 -4.57 -5.63
CA VAL A 223 16.67 -3.67 -5.50
C VAL A 223 17.85 -4.31 -6.21
N LYS A 224 18.47 -3.57 -7.15
CA LYS A 224 19.67 -4.02 -7.85
C LYS A 224 20.66 -2.87 -7.93
N ASN A 225 21.87 -3.05 -7.39
CA ASN A 225 22.94 -2.03 -7.40
C ASN A 225 22.46 -0.66 -6.87
N GLY A 226 21.66 -0.67 -5.80
CA GLY A 226 21.08 0.54 -5.20
C GLY A 226 19.92 1.18 -5.98
N ASN A 227 19.58 0.67 -7.17
CA ASN A 227 18.41 1.07 -7.91
C ASN A 227 17.18 0.29 -7.44
N VAL A 228 16.09 1.01 -7.19
CA VAL A 228 14.83 0.43 -6.75
C VAL A 228 13.85 0.41 -7.91
N SER A 229 13.28 -0.77 -8.14
CA SER A 229 12.20 -0.97 -9.09
C SER A 229 11.00 -1.60 -8.40
N VAL A 230 9.81 -1.19 -8.80
CA VAL A 230 8.54 -1.80 -8.39
C VAL A 230 7.86 -2.32 -9.64
N THR A 231 7.32 -3.53 -9.59
CA THR A 231 6.52 -4.09 -10.69
C THR A 231 5.10 -4.27 -10.21
N PHE A 232 4.17 -3.63 -10.92
CA PHE A 232 2.75 -3.87 -10.75
C PHE A 232 2.34 -5.05 -11.63
N HIS A 233 1.50 -5.91 -11.09
CA HIS A 233 0.97 -7.08 -11.78
C HIS A 233 -0.54 -6.96 -11.81
N ASP A 234 -1.13 -6.98 -12.99
CA ASP A 234 -2.56 -7.15 -13.21
C ASP A 234 -2.77 -8.47 -13.92
N GLY A 235 -3.72 -9.27 -13.47
CA GLY A 235 -4.06 -10.50 -14.16
C GLY A 235 -5.55 -10.69 -14.32
N VAL A 236 -5.92 -11.19 -15.49
CA VAL A 236 -7.29 -11.58 -15.83
C VAL A 236 -7.30 -13.08 -16.07
N ARG A 237 -8.31 -13.77 -15.54
CA ARG A 237 -8.51 -15.18 -15.81
C ARG A 237 -8.96 -15.32 -17.26
N ASP A 238 -8.23 -16.12 -18.03
CA ASP A 238 -8.64 -16.49 -19.37
C ASP A 238 -9.81 -17.47 -19.29
N HIS A 239 -10.97 -16.99 -19.72
CA HIS A 239 -12.21 -17.77 -19.74
C HIS A 239 -12.36 -18.59 -21.03
N ALA A 240 -11.52 -18.39 -22.03
CA ALA A 240 -11.53 -19.14 -23.28
C ALA A 240 -10.57 -20.34 -23.20
N GLY A 241 -11.10 -21.57 -23.36
CA GLY A 241 -10.34 -22.79 -23.70
C GLY A 241 -9.36 -23.33 -22.64
N ASP A 242 -8.36 -22.56 -22.26
CA ASP A 242 -7.14 -23.00 -21.59
C ASP A 242 -7.12 -22.80 -20.07
N ARG A 243 -8.13 -22.09 -19.52
CA ARG A 243 -8.36 -21.86 -18.08
C ARG A 243 -7.13 -21.31 -17.34
N GLY A 244 -6.36 -20.43 -18.00
CA GLY A 244 -5.16 -19.81 -17.44
C GLY A 244 -5.38 -18.39 -16.94
N TRP A 245 -4.27 -17.68 -16.75
CA TRP A 245 -4.22 -16.28 -16.38
C TRP A 245 -3.33 -15.52 -17.37
N ASP A 246 -3.87 -14.44 -17.91
CA ASP A 246 -3.12 -13.46 -18.68
C ASP A 246 -2.70 -12.34 -17.73
N ILE A 247 -1.39 -12.21 -17.54
CA ILE A 247 -0.78 -11.29 -16.58
C ILE A 247 -0.02 -10.21 -17.34
N VAL A 248 -0.37 -8.96 -17.09
CA VAL A 248 0.39 -7.78 -17.51
C VAL A 248 1.20 -7.30 -16.31
N SER A 249 2.51 -7.17 -16.52
CA SER A 249 3.46 -6.69 -15.52
C SER A 249 4.12 -5.41 -15.98
N THR A 250 3.88 -4.31 -15.28
CA THR A 250 4.48 -3.01 -15.57
C THR A 250 5.53 -2.67 -14.53
N THR A 251 6.79 -2.59 -14.95
CA THR A 251 7.92 -2.25 -14.09
C THR A 251 8.18 -0.76 -14.15
N TYR A 252 8.30 -0.15 -12.97
CA TYR A 252 8.67 1.24 -12.75
C TYR A 252 9.97 1.32 -11.96
N VAL A 253 10.77 2.33 -12.26
CA VAL A 253 12.00 2.64 -11.53
C VAL A 253 11.86 3.97 -10.81
N TRP A 254 12.37 4.04 -9.59
CA TRP A 254 12.40 5.31 -8.86
C TRP A 254 13.53 6.19 -9.36
N ARG A 255 13.20 7.37 -9.88
CA ARG A 255 14.16 8.35 -10.37
C ARG A 255 14.38 9.42 -9.31
N LYS A 256 15.49 9.33 -8.59
CA LYS A 256 15.85 10.31 -7.55
C LYS A 256 15.88 11.75 -8.06
N LYS A 257 16.31 11.97 -9.31
CA LYS A 257 16.41 13.30 -9.93
C LYS A 257 15.04 13.97 -10.09
N THR A 258 14.01 13.22 -10.48
CA THR A 258 12.65 13.73 -10.66
C THR A 258 11.79 13.55 -9.42
N GLY A 259 12.24 12.75 -8.45
CA GLY A 259 11.49 12.45 -7.23
C GLY A 259 10.23 11.64 -7.50
N GLY A 260 10.25 10.78 -8.53
CA GLY A 260 9.06 10.05 -8.98
C GLY A 260 9.38 8.72 -9.64
N TRP A 261 8.31 8.00 -9.97
CA TRP A 261 8.37 6.76 -10.73
C TRP A 261 8.44 7.05 -12.22
N GLU A 262 9.25 6.28 -12.94
CA GLU A 262 9.30 6.28 -14.41
C GLU A 262 9.04 4.85 -14.88
N GLN A 263 8.13 4.68 -15.83
CA GLN A 263 7.87 3.37 -16.43
C GLN A 263 9.12 2.91 -17.18
N GLN A 264 9.56 1.68 -16.91
CA GLN A 264 10.73 1.08 -17.55
C GLN A 264 10.33 0.04 -18.59
N SER A 265 9.33 -0.80 -18.31
CA SER A 265 8.92 -1.86 -19.22
C SER A 265 7.53 -2.37 -18.90
N VAL A 266 6.86 -2.91 -19.92
CA VAL A 266 5.64 -3.70 -19.80
C VAL A 266 5.93 -5.11 -20.32
N ARG A 267 5.45 -6.14 -19.64
CA ARG A 267 5.59 -7.55 -20.06
C ARG A 267 4.29 -8.28 -19.86
N SER A 268 3.93 -9.13 -20.82
CA SER A 268 2.79 -10.04 -20.70
C SER A 268 3.27 -11.47 -20.50
N LEU A 269 2.51 -12.25 -19.73
CA LEU A 269 2.75 -13.66 -19.47
C LEU A 269 1.41 -14.38 -19.39
N HIS A 270 1.30 -15.52 -20.04
CA HIS A 270 0.23 -16.48 -19.77
C HIS A 270 0.72 -17.57 -18.80
N THR A 271 -0.11 -17.96 -17.82
CA THR A 271 0.19 -19.09 -16.94
C THR A 271 -1.08 -19.84 -16.54
N ARG A 272 -1.04 -21.17 -16.59
CA ARG A 272 -2.13 -22.02 -16.06
C ARG A 272 -2.02 -22.33 -14.57
N SER A 273 -0.94 -21.88 -13.92
CA SER A 273 -0.69 -22.17 -12.51
C SER A 273 -1.31 -21.12 -11.57
N GLU A 274 -2.45 -21.44 -10.99
CA GLU A 274 -3.11 -20.64 -9.93
C GLU A 274 -2.18 -20.42 -8.73
N LYS A 275 -1.47 -21.48 -8.30
CA LYS A 275 -0.51 -21.42 -7.21
C LYS A 275 0.58 -20.38 -7.48
N LYS A 276 1.06 -20.29 -8.73
CA LYS A 276 2.07 -19.30 -9.12
C LYS A 276 1.50 -17.88 -9.07
N VAL A 277 0.25 -17.69 -9.49
CA VAL A 277 -0.47 -16.41 -9.39
C VAL A 277 -0.49 -15.90 -7.95
N SER A 278 -1.08 -16.69 -7.05
CA SER A 278 -1.22 -16.31 -5.64
C SER A 278 0.14 -16.11 -4.95
N ALA A 279 1.14 -16.96 -5.23
CA ALA A 279 2.42 -16.89 -4.53
C ALA A 279 3.35 -15.75 -4.96
N HIS A 280 3.17 -15.19 -6.17
CA HIS A 280 4.16 -14.29 -6.76
C HIS A 280 3.61 -12.97 -7.31
N TYR A 281 2.32 -12.90 -7.62
CA TYR A 281 1.76 -11.78 -8.35
C TYR A 281 0.62 -11.08 -7.63
N GLN A 282 0.00 -11.68 -6.63
CA GLN A 282 -1.17 -11.14 -5.94
C GLN A 282 -0.79 -10.42 -4.64
N GLY A 283 -1.35 -9.23 -4.43
CA GLY A 283 -1.14 -8.48 -3.19
C GLY A 283 0.27 -7.90 -3.05
N TRP A 284 0.71 -7.67 -1.82
CA TRP A 284 2.02 -7.08 -1.55
C TRP A 284 3.13 -8.14 -1.46
N HIS A 285 4.11 -8.02 -2.36
CA HIS A 285 5.38 -8.74 -2.32
C HIS A 285 6.53 -7.74 -2.10
N VAL A 286 6.41 -6.95 -1.04
CA VAL A 286 7.38 -5.92 -0.64
C VAL A 286 7.87 -6.22 0.78
N PRO A 287 9.18 -6.43 1.01
CA PRO A 287 9.71 -6.71 2.34
C PRO A 287 9.31 -5.65 3.37
N GLY A 288 8.75 -6.10 4.49
CA GLY A 288 8.26 -5.23 5.57
C GLY A 288 6.74 -5.03 5.60
N LEU A 289 6.04 -5.39 4.51
CA LEU A 289 4.58 -5.39 4.45
C LEU A 289 4.00 -6.80 4.68
N PRO A 290 2.78 -6.90 5.23
CA PRO A 290 2.02 -8.16 5.21
C PRO A 290 1.90 -8.71 3.79
N LYS A 291 2.07 -10.03 3.64
CA LYS A 291 1.77 -10.72 2.38
C LYS A 291 0.25 -10.74 2.18
N GLY A 292 -0.18 -10.49 0.95
CA GLY A 292 -1.58 -10.63 0.52
C GLY A 292 -1.92 -12.04 0.06
#